data_AF-A0AB39YY42-F1
#
_entry.id   AF-A0AB39YY42-F1
#
_cell.length_a   1.000
_cell.length_b   1.000
_cell.length_c   1.000
_cell.angle_alpha   90.00
_cell.angle_beta   90.00
_cell.angle_gamma   90.00
#
_symmetry.space_group_name_H-M   'P 1'
#
loop_
_entity.id
_entity.type
_entity.pdbx_description
1 polymer ?
#
loop_
_entity_poly.entity_id
_entity_poly.type
_entity_poly.pdbx_seq_one_letter_code
_entity_poly.pdbx_strand_id
1 'polypeptide(L)'
;MQPQQVRWCSLLVIVLTTAIHHMTLGIHSNERRFQCLMPRMMGQTNCSPCAELYVFNRSNGFRRCEHVNGRCFPHRTVFANARMCEIICQPYIQRPTLHEVTTPVPPVVEPFFDSDEEFQ
;
A
#
# COMPACT_ATOMS: atom_id res chain seq x y z
N MET A 1 19.99 -26.42 35.65
CA MET A 1 18.77 -25.94 34.98
C MET A 1 19.06 -25.89 33.49
N GLN A 2 18.31 -26.68 32.71
CA GLN A 2 18.68 -27.15 31.38
C GLN A 2 18.65 -26.03 30.32
N PRO A 3 19.56 -26.07 29.31
CA PRO A 3 19.62 -25.09 28.21
C PRO A 3 18.32 -24.98 27.40
N GLN A 4 17.47 -26.01 27.43
CA GLN A 4 16.12 -25.96 26.85
C GLN A 4 15.23 -24.90 27.51
N GLN A 5 15.26 -24.78 28.83
CA GLN A 5 14.40 -23.86 29.58
C GLN A 5 14.70 -22.40 29.22
N VAL A 6 16.00 -22.08 29.06
CA VAL A 6 16.47 -20.76 28.62
C VAL A 6 15.97 -20.46 27.21
N ARG A 7 16.01 -21.44 26.30
CA ARG A 7 15.57 -21.30 24.91
C ARG A 7 14.07 -21.04 24.79
N TRP A 8 13.24 -21.69 25.60
CA TRP A 8 11.79 -21.43 25.66
C TRP A 8 11.47 -20.05 26.20
N CYS A 9 12.16 -19.61 27.26
CA CYS A 9 12.01 -18.26 27.79
C CYS A 9 12.40 -17.20 26.75
N SER A 10 13.51 -17.40 26.01
CA SER A 10 13.91 -16.47 24.95
C SER A 10 12.87 -16.38 23.82
N LEU A 11 12.31 -17.51 23.39
CA LEU A 11 11.25 -17.53 22.37
C LEU A 11 9.99 -16.80 22.85
N LEU A 12 9.57 -17.03 24.08
CA LEU A 12 8.44 -16.33 24.68
C LEU A 12 8.66 -14.82 24.72
N VAL A 13 9.85 -14.37 25.11
CA VAL A 13 10.20 -12.95 25.12
C VAL A 13 10.14 -12.35 23.71
N ILE A 14 10.66 -13.03 22.69
CA ILE A 14 10.60 -12.55 21.29
C ILE A 14 9.15 -12.45 20.79
N VAL A 15 8.31 -13.44 21.10
CA VAL A 15 6.89 -13.42 20.74
C VAL A 15 6.16 -12.28 21.47
N LEU A 16 6.48 -12.05 22.74
CA LEU A 16 5.86 -10.97 23.51
C LEU A 16 6.27 -9.60 22.97
N THR A 17 7.56 -9.39 22.70
CA THR A 17 8.05 -8.10 22.21
C THR A 17 7.51 -7.78 20.83
N THR A 18 7.43 -8.77 19.94
CA THR A 18 6.80 -8.58 18.62
C THR A 18 5.31 -8.25 18.74
N ALA A 19 4.57 -8.97 19.59
CA ALA A 19 3.15 -8.66 19.84
C ALA A 19 2.95 -7.25 20.42
N ILE A 20 3.76 -6.85 21.40
CA ILE A 20 3.73 -5.49 21.97
C ILE A 20 4.08 -4.46 20.89
N HIS A 21 5.10 -4.70 20.07
CA HIS A 21 5.51 -3.80 19.00
C HIS A 21 4.43 -3.64 17.92
N HIS A 22 3.64 -4.68 17.67
CA HIS A 22 2.46 -4.59 16.80
C HIS A 22 1.33 -3.78 17.42
N MET A 23 1.14 -3.86 18.74
CA MET A 23 0.13 -3.09 19.48
C MET A 23 0.52 -1.60 19.65
N THR A 24 1.80 -1.30 19.88
CA THR A 24 2.29 0.09 20.08
C THR A 24 2.25 0.92 18.79
N LEU A 25 2.29 0.27 17.62
CA LEU A 25 2.05 0.95 16.35
C LEU A 25 0.61 1.46 16.20
N GLY A 26 -0.33 1.05 17.07
CA GLY A 26 -1.71 1.54 17.10
C GLY A 26 -2.59 1.08 15.93
N ILE A 27 -2.06 0.28 15.01
CA ILE A 27 -2.78 -0.16 13.81
C ILE A 27 -3.64 -1.38 14.15
N HIS A 28 -4.92 -1.15 14.41
CA HIS A 28 -5.90 -2.21 14.68
C HIS A 28 -6.11 -3.15 13.48
N SER A 29 -6.45 -4.42 13.74
CA SER A 29 -6.70 -5.43 12.71
C SER A 29 -7.79 -5.02 11.71
N ASN A 30 -8.85 -4.37 12.20
CA ASN A 30 -9.94 -3.83 11.37
C ASN A 30 -9.45 -2.70 10.45
N GLU A 31 -8.56 -1.85 10.96
CA GLU A 31 -7.99 -0.77 10.18
C GLU A 31 -7.10 -1.30 9.06
N ARG A 32 -6.25 -2.31 9.35
CA ARG A 32 -5.46 -3.01 8.31
C ARG A 32 -6.36 -3.59 7.24
N ARG A 33 -7.43 -4.29 7.64
CA ARG A 33 -8.39 -4.87 6.70
C ARG A 33 -9.04 -3.80 5.83
N PHE A 34 -9.44 -2.69 6.44
CA PHE A 34 -10.02 -1.57 5.71
C PHE A 34 -9.03 -0.95 4.73
N GLN A 35 -7.79 -0.71 5.15
CA GLN A 35 -6.78 -0.08 4.31
C GLN A 35 -6.29 -0.98 3.17
N CYS A 36 -6.13 -2.28 3.39
CA CYS A 36 -5.49 -3.18 2.41
C CYS A 36 -6.50 -3.96 1.56
N LEU A 37 -7.67 -4.35 2.11
CA LEU A 37 -8.57 -5.29 1.43
C LEU A 37 -9.86 -4.63 0.94
N MET A 38 -10.37 -3.62 1.65
CA MET A 38 -11.63 -2.97 1.29
C MET A 38 -11.42 -1.89 0.22
N PRO A 39 -12.38 -1.70 -0.70
CA PRO A 39 -12.37 -0.54 -1.56
C PRO A 39 -12.64 0.71 -0.73
N ARG A 40 -11.92 1.81 -1.00
CA ARG A 40 -12.25 3.11 -0.41
C ARG A 40 -13.41 3.76 -1.15
N MET A 41 -14.29 4.41 -0.38
CA MET A 41 -15.34 5.28 -0.90
C MET A 41 -14.81 6.68 -1.25
N MET A 42 -13.77 7.15 -0.55
CA MET A 42 -13.06 8.40 -0.86
C MET A 42 -11.69 8.10 -1.46
N GLY A 43 -11.50 8.60 -2.67
CA GLY A 43 -10.29 8.44 -3.44
C GLY A 43 -9.15 9.38 -3.07
N GLN A 44 -8.00 9.09 -3.65
CA GLN A 44 -6.84 9.98 -3.66
C GLN A 44 -7.21 11.33 -4.30
N THR A 45 -6.93 12.43 -3.60
CA THR A 45 -7.21 13.80 -4.06
C THR A 45 -6.05 14.42 -4.85
N ASN A 46 -4.83 13.90 -4.70
CA ASN A 46 -3.64 14.40 -5.37
C ASN A 46 -3.02 13.30 -6.24
N CYS A 47 -3.31 13.33 -7.54
CA CYS A 47 -2.84 12.33 -8.52
C CYS A 47 -1.72 12.88 -9.42
N SER A 48 -0.72 13.52 -8.82
CA SER A 48 0.36 14.12 -9.60
C SER A 48 1.21 13.04 -10.31
N PRO A 49 1.54 13.23 -11.62
CA PRO A 49 2.42 12.35 -12.39
C PRO A 49 3.77 12.07 -11.72
N CYS A 50 4.24 13.01 -10.91
CA CYS A 50 5.55 12.96 -10.25
C CYS A 50 5.47 12.40 -8.81
N ALA A 51 4.30 12.00 -8.33
CA ALA A 51 4.16 11.48 -6.98
C ALA A 51 4.57 10.00 -6.92
N GLU A 52 5.59 9.70 -6.13
CA GLU A 52 5.96 8.31 -5.78
C GLU A 52 4.99 7.77 -4.75
N LEU A 53 4.19 6.79 -5.15
CA LEU A 53 3.08 6.29 -4.36
C LEU A 53 3.01 4.77 -4.43
N TYR A 54 2.40 4.16 -3.42
CA TYR A 54 2.29 2.72 -3.32
C TYR A 54 0.84 2.31 -3.05
N VAL A 55 0.42 1.19 -3.64
CA VAL A 55 -0.88 0.58 -3.36
C VAL A 55 -0.70 -0.89 -3.01
N PHE A 56 -1.58 -1.42 -2.18
CA PHE A 56 -1.63 -2.86 -1.95
C PHE A 56 -2.42 -3.55 -3.06
N ASN A 57 -1.78 -4.48 -3.76
CA ASN A 57 -2.45 -5.36 -4.70
C ASN A 57 -3.16 -6.47 -3.91
N ARG A 58 -4.49 -6.45 -3.91
CA ARG A 58 -5.32 -7.46 -3.22
C ARG A 58 -5.63 -8.70 -4.07
N SER A 59 -5.14 -8.78 -5.30
CA SER A 59 -5.39 -9.90 -6.20
C SER A 59 -4.79 -11.19 -5.65
N ASN A 60 -5.55 -12.29 -5.72
CA ASN A 60 -5.10 -13.58 -5.22
C ASN A 60 -3.83 -14.01 -5.98
N GLY A 61 -2.81 -14.46 -5.23
CA GLY A 61 -1.53 -14.86 -5.79
C GLY A 61 -0.55 -13.73 -6.08
N PHE A 62 -0.98 -12.46 -6.02
CA PHE A 62 -0.14 -11.27 -6.23
C PHE A 62 -0.21 -10.29 -5.06
N ARG A 63 -0.50 -10.78 -3.85
CA ARG A 63 -0.63 -9.90 -2.69
C ARG A 63 0.70 -9.26 -2.30
N ARG A 64 0.89 -7.99 -2.65
CA ARG A 64 2.10 -7.22 -2.40
C ARG A 64 1.83 -5.72 -2.50
N CYS A 65 2.75 -4.91 -1.99
CA CYS A 65 2.78 -3.48 -2.25
C CYS A 65 3.37 -3.24 -3.66
N GLU A 66 2.75 -2.36 -4.43
CA GLU A 66 3.16 -2.03 -5.80
C GLU A 66 3.32 -0.52 -5.94
N HIS A 67 4.42 -0.10 -6.55
CA HIS A 67 4.67 1.28 -6.92
C HIS A 67 3.74 1.72 -8.04
N VAL A 68 3.21 2.94 -7.92
CA VAL A 68 2.29 3.54 -8.89
C VAL A 68 2.73 4.97 -9.21
N ASN A 69 2.86 5.26 -10.51
CA ASN A 69 3.24 6.57 -11.01
C ASN A 69 2.00 7.32 -11.47
N GLY A 70 1.72 8.47 -10.86
CA GLY A 70 0.93 9.47 -11.56
C GLY A 70 -0.53 9.20 -11.82
N ARG A 71 -1.05 8.10 -11.28
CA ARG A 71 -2.44 7.68 -11.50
C ARG A 71 -3.24 7.87 -10.24
N CYS A 72 -4.51 8.23 -10.42
CA CYS A 72 -5.49 8.19 -9.35
C CYS A 72 -5.89 6.76 -9.06
N PHE A 73 -5.89 6.36 -7.79
CA PHE A 73 -6.50 5.12 -7.34
C PHE A 73 -7.69 5.41 -6.41
N PRO A 74 -8.84 5.84 -6.97
CA PRO A 74 -9.94 6.36 -6.15
C PRO A 74 -10.58 5.31 -5.24
N HIS A 75 -10.39 4.03 -5.52
CA HIS A 75 -10.97 2.92 -4.76
C HIS A 75 -9.94 2.12 -3.97
N ARG A 76 -8.71 2.60 -3.84
CA ARG A 76 -7.65 1.92 -3.07
C ARG A 76 -7.04 2.86 -2.05
N THR A 77 -6.47 2.30 -0.99
CA THR A 77 -5.61 3.07 -0.11
C THR A 77 -4.27 3.27 -0.79
N VAL A 78 -3.84 4.52 -0.84
CA VAL A 78 -2.56 4.95 -1.38
C VAL A 78 -1.65 5.29 -0.22
N PHE A 79 -0.46 4.73 -0.23
CA PHE A 79 0.58 4.92 0.77
C PHE A 79 1.68 5.81 0.19
N ALA A 80 2.25 6.67 1.03
CA ALA A 80 3.30 7.62 0.63
C ALA A 80 4.64 6.94 0.31
N ASN A 81 4.86 5.71 0.79
CA ASN A 81 6.07 4.94 0.51
C ASN A 81 5.82 3.43 0.70
N ALA A 82 6.76 2.62 0.19
CA ALA A 82 6.73 1.17 0.28
C ALA A 82 6.65 0.67 1.73
N ARG A 83 7.51 1.21 2.60
CA ARG A 83 7.63 0.79 4.00
C ARG A 83 6.31 0.95 4.77
N MET A 84 5.58 2.03 4.52
CA MET A 84 4.29 2.27 5.17
C MET A 84 3.23 1.27 4.69
N CYS A 85 3.17 1.01 3.38
CA CYS A 85 2.32 -0.06 2.84
C CYS A 85 2.66 -1.42 3.47
N GLU A 86 3.94 -1.74 3.56
CA GLU A 86 4.42 -3.01 4.12
C GLU A 86 4.04 -3.17 5.59
N ILE A 87 4.31 -2.17 6.44
CA ILE A 87 4.01 -2.24 7.87
C ILE A 87 2.50 -2.46 8.12
N ILE A 88 1.66 -1.75 7.37
CA ILE A 88 0.21 -1.79 7.51
C ILE A 88 -0.35 -3.11 6.96
N CYS A 89 0.07 -3.50 5.75
CA CYS A 89 -0.45 -4.66 5.03
C CYS A 89 0.33 -5.96 5.27
N GLN A 90 1.36 -5.96 6.11
CA GLN A 90 2.22 -7.11 6.45
C GLN A 90 1.48 -8.46 6.57
N PRO A 91 0.37 -8.58 7.33
CA PRO A 91 -0.31 -9.89 7.48
C PRO A 91 -0.96 -10.41 6.19
N TYR A 92 -1.12 -9.58 5.16
CA TYR A 92 -1.75 -9.92 3.89
C TYR A 92 -0.75 -10.12 2.75
N ILE A 93 0.51 -9.73 2.94
CA ILE A 93 1.56 -9.83 1.91
C ILE A 93 1.93 -11.30 1.68
N GLN A 94 1.94 -11.69 0.41
CA GLN A 94 2.34 -13.03 -0.07
C GLN A 94 3.56 -12.97 -0.98
N ARG A 95 3.87 -11.81 -1.57
CA ARG A 95 5.01 -11.60 -2.47
C ARG A 95 5.82 -10.36 -2.09
N PRO A 96 7.10 -10.29 -2.49
CA PRO A 96 7.91 -9.09 -2.29
C PRO A 96 7.27 -7.85 -2.91
N THR A 97 7.49 -6.70 -2.28
CA THR A 97 7.09 -5.39 -2.80
C THR A 97 7.71 -5.15 -4.16
N LEU A 98 6.89 -4.67 -5.09
CA LEU A 98 7.34 -4.32 -6.42
C LEU A 98 7.57 -2.82 -6.50
N HIS A 99 8.84 -2.43 -6.61
CA HIS A 99 9.26 -1.04 -6.76
C HIS A 99 9.25 -0.57 -8.22
N GLU A 100 9.23 -1.50 -9.18
CA GLU A 100 9.14 -1.17 -10.60
C GLU A 100 7.78 -0.56 -10.93
N VAL A 101 7.79 0.33 -11.93
CA VAL A 101 6.60 1.02 -12.43
C VAL A 101 5.65 -0.01 -13.05
N THR A 102 4.61 -0.39 -12.32
CA THR A 102 3.67 -1.43 -12.76
C THR A 102 2.53 -0.90 -13.60
N THR A 103 2.21 0.39 -13.48
CA THR A 103 1.12 0.99 -14.22
C THR A 103 1.63 1.64 -15.50
N PRO A 104 1.07 1.26 -16.67
CA PRO A 104 1.30 1.99 -17.93
C PRO A 104 0.96 3.49 -17.76
N VAL A 105 1.40 4.39 -18.61
CA VAL A 105 0.82 5.75 -18.63
C VAL A 105 -0.39 5.72 -19.58
N PRO A 106 -1.60 6.17 -19.20
CA PRO A 106 -2.68 6.30 -20.17
C PRO A 106 -2.23 7.28 -21.26
N PRO A 107 -2.47 7.01 -22.55
CA PRO A 107 -2.14 7.97 -23.60
C PRO A 107 -2.85 9.29 -23.32
N VAL A 108 -2.11 10.39 -23.45
CA VAL A 108 -2.67 11.74 -23.39
C VAL A 108 -3.68 11.83 -24.54
N VAL A 109 -4.97 11.92 -24.20
CA VAL A 109 -5.98 12.34 -25.17
C VAL A 109 -5.79 13.85 -25.27
N GLU A 110 -5.15 14.31 -26.34
CA GLU A 110 -5.07 15.75 -26.63
C GLU A 110 -6.50 16.31 -26.58
N PRO A 111 -6.75 17.40 -25.84
CA PRO A 111 -8.06 18.03 -25.87
C PRO A 111 -8.36 18.37 -27.32
N PHE A 112 -9.57 18.01 -27.77
CA PHE A 112 -10.10 18.39 -29.07
C PHE A 112 -9.77 19.85 -29.30
N PHE A 113 -9.14 20.16 -30.45
CA PHE A 113 -8.91 21.53 -30.90
C PHE A 113 -10.22 22.30 -30.71
N ASP A 114 -10.25 23.22 -29.75
CA ASP A 114 -11.32 24.20 -29.65
C ASP A 114 -11.30 24.91 -31.00
N SER A 115 -12.37 24.67 -31.75
CA SER A 115 -12.63 25.28 -33.04
C SER A 115 -12.40 26.78 -32.92
N ASP A 116 -11.55 27.31 -33.81
CA ASP A 116 -11.39 28.72 -34.06
C ASP A 116 -12.77 29.34 -34.42
N GLU A 117 -13.54 29.77 -33.42
CA GLU A 117 -14.67 30.68 -33.66
C GLU A 117 -14.10 32.09 -33.83
N GLU A 118 -13.67 32.34 -35.07
CA GLU A 118 -13.38 33.63 -35.66
C GLU A 118 -14.66 34.50 -35.60
N PHE A 119 -14.78 35.37 -34.59
CA PHE A 119 -15.83 36.39 -34.56
C PHE A 119 -15.36 37.66 -35.27
N GLN A 120 -16.05 37.92 -36.39
CA GLN A 120 -15.95 39.04 -37.32
C GLN A 120 -16.42 40.37 -36.72
#